data_AF-A0A7S2EXR1-F1
#
_entry.id   AF-A0A7S2EXR1-F1
#
_cell.length_a   1.000
_cell.length_b   1.000
_cell.length_c   1.000
_cell.angle_alpha   90.00
_cell.angle_beta   90.00
_cell.angle_gamma   90.00
#
_symmetry.space_group_name_H-M   'P 1'
#
loop_
_entity.id
_entity.type
_entity.pdbx_description
1 polymer ?
#
loop_
_entity_poly.entity_id
_entity_poly.type
_entity_poly.pdbx_seq_one_letter_code
_entity_poly.pdbx_strand_id
1 'polypeptide(L)'
;KSAPALRHASPMLQHDHGFLSSLGLPETILDEVGGEPVDVRNEMRANKAQMMEAVRRNGMALQRATDELRRDKDVVLAAVTQNGLALRHALDEAKHQKEVMLAAVRQNGLALQFGSGDELRRDRDVVLAAVRQNGLALQHAKDNLKRDLETSLAAVRQNGMALELSKCRNAQVVLAAVAQNRQAIRFVSGGPFWHDERFLRELVELI
;
A
#
# COMPACT_ATOMS: atom_id res chain seq x y z
N LYS A 1 -21.76 37.01 -28.10
CA LYS A 1 -23.03 37.01 -27.33
C LYS A 1 -23.08 35.67 -26.61
N SER A 2 -22.82 35.61 -25.31
CA SER A 2 -22.96 34.36 -24.55
C SER A 2 -24.44 33.97 -24.53
N ALA A 3 -24.73 32.67 -24.69
CA ALA A 3 -26.09 32.14 -24.66
C ALA A 3 -26.29 31.36 -23.35
N PRO A 4 -26.43 32.03 -22.19
CA PRO A 4 -26.58 31.37 -20.89
C PRO A 4 -27.85 30.50 -20.79
N ALA A 5 -28.76 30.56 -21.78
CA ALA A 5 -29.91 29.68 -21.88
C ALA A 5 -29.56 28.24 -22.33
N LEU A 6 -28.44 28.02 -23.03
CA LEU A 6 -28.07 26.68 -23.54
C LEU A 6 -27.74 25.67 -22.44
N ARG A 7 -27.35 26.13 -21.24
CA ARG A 7 -27.11 25.27 -20.07
C ARG A 7 -28.35 24.54 -19.56
N HIS A 8 -29.54 25.03 -19.95
CA HIS A 8 -30.83 24.43 -19.58
C HIS A 8 -31.41 23.54 -20.69
N ALA A 9 -30.76 23.48 -21.87
CA ALA A 9 -31.17 22.58 -22.94
C ALA A 9 -30.83 21.12 -22.60
N SER A 10 -31.58 20.19 -23.17
CA SER A 10 -31.33 18.76 -23.02
C SER A 10 -29.93 18.37 -23.55
N PRO A 11 -29.24 17.38 -22.95
CA PRO A 11 -27.88 16.98 -23.35
C PRO A 11 -27.72 16.68 -24.84
N MET A 12 -28.79 16.15 -25.46
CA MET A 12 -28.83 15.85 -26.90
C MET A 12 -28.75 17.11 -27.78
N LEU A 13 -29.39 18.21 -27.38
CA LEU A 13 -29.35 19.50 -28.09
C LEU A 13 -28.08 20.29 -27.78
N GLN A 14 -27.48 20.06 -26.60
CA GLN A 14 -26.19 20.63 -26.24
C GLN A 14 -25.03 20.05 -27.06
N HIS A 15 -25.22 18.91 -27.74
CA HIS A 15 -24.18 18.21 -28.51
C HIS A 15 -24.55 18.06 -30.00
N ASP A 16 -25.68 18.63 -30.44
CA ASP A 16 -26.10 18.63 -31.86
C ASP A 16 -25.41 19.76 -32.64
N HIS A 17 -24.44 19.37 -33.48
CA HIS A 17 -23.61 20.28 -34.27
C HIS A 17 -24.42 21.11 -35.29
N GLY A 18 -25.52 20.55 -35.82
CA GLY A 18 -26.39 21.24 -36.78
C GLY A 18 -27.23 22.31 -36.09
N PHE A 19 -27.77 21.98 -34.91
CA PHE A 19 -28.52 22.92 -34.08
C PHE A 19 -27.65 24.10 -33.63
N LEU A 20 -26.43 23.83 -33.14
CA LEU A 20 -25.52 24.87 -32.64
C LEU A 20 -25.00 25.78 -33.78
N SER A 21 -24.76 25.22 -34.97
CA SER A 21 -24.40 26.01 -36.16
C SER A 21 -25.53 26.93 -36.63
N SER A 22 -26.80 26.53 -36.46
CA SER A 22 -27.97 27.34 -36.85
C SER A 22 -28.13 28.61 -35.99
N LEU A 23 -27.54 28.64 -34.80
CA LEU A 23 -27.58 29.77 -33.87
C LEU A 23 -26.51 30.83 -34.15
N GLY A 24 -25.63 30.62 -35.15
CA GLY A 24 -24.60 31.59 -35.54
C GLY A 24 -23.56 31.88 -34.45
N LEU A 25 -23.35 30.93 -33.53
CA LEU A 25 -22.35 31.06 -32.47
C LEU A 25 -20.95 30.69 -33.02
N PRO A 26 -19.89 31.43 -32.64
CA PRO A 26 -18.53 31.10 -33.06
C PRO A 26 -18.12 29.72 -32.50
N GLU A 27 -17.44 28.93 -33.33
CA GLU A 27 -16.95 27.56 -33.05
C GLU A 27 -16.18 27.44 -31.73
N THR A 28 -15.60 28.54 -31.25
CA THR A 28 -14.87 28.64 -29.97
C THR A 28 -15.72 28.43 -28.72
N ILE A 29 -17.06 28.51 -28.81
CA ILE A 29 -17.96 28.29 -27.65
C ILE A 29 -18.27 26.79 -27.45
N LEU A 30 -17.95 25.92 -28.43
CA LEU A 30 -18.23 24.48 -28.37
C LEU A 30 -17.40 23.76 -27.28
N ASP A 31 -16.25 24.31 -26.88
CA ASP A 31 -15.43 23.75 -25.81
C ASP A 31 -15.97 24.03 -24.39
N GLU A 32 -16.88 25.00 -24.22
CA GLU A 32 -17.46 25.36 -22.91
C GLU A 32 -18.64 24.46 -22.49
N VAL A 33 -19.18 23.64 -23.40
CA VAL A 33 -20.45 22.91 -23.16
C VAL A 33 -20.24 21.46 -22.69
N GLY A 34 -18.99 20.98 -22.56
CA GLY A 34 -18.73 19.60 -22.13
C GLY A 34 -17.41 19.33 -21.40
N GLY A 35 -16.57 20.35 -21.16
CA GLY A 35 -15.29 20.19 -20.47
C GLY A 35 -15.19 21.11 -19.25
N GLU A 36 -14.78 20.59 -18.10
CA GLU A 36 -14.48 21.43 -16.93
C GLU A 36 -13.57 22.61 -17.30
N PRO A 37 -13.82 23.83 -16.77
CA PRO A 37 -13.10 25.04 -17.17
C PRO A 37 -11.58 24.84 -17.12
N VAL A 38 -10.89 25.28 -18.17
CA VAL A 38 -9.42 25.16 -18.30
C VAL A 38 -8.69 25.75 -17.08
N ASP A 39 -9.27 26.76 -16.46
CA ASP A 39 -8.78 27.42 -15.24
C ASP A 39 -8.72 26.43 -14.05
N VAL A 40 -9.82 25.70 -13.79
CA VAL A 40 -9.90 24.71 -12.71
C VAL A 40 -8.93 23.55 -12.93
N ARG A 41 -8.77 23.11 -14.19
CA ARG A 41 -7.78 22.06 -14.54
C ARG A 41 -6.35 22.50 -14.28
N ASN A 42 -6.04 23.77 -14.51
CA ASN A 42 -4.72 24.34 -14.24
C ASN A 42 -4.47 24.49 -12.74
N GLU A 43 -5.47 24.94 -11.98
CA GLU A 43 -5.40 25.00 -10.51
C GLU A 43 -5.22 23.61 -9.89
N MET A 44 -5.97 22.60 -10.35
CA MET A 44 -5.80 21.21 -9.88
C MET A 44 -4.39 20.67 -10.19
N ARG A 45 -3.83 20.97 -11.37
CA ARG A 45 -2.46 20.58 -11.73
C ARG A 45 -1.42 21.28 -10.84
N ALA A 46 -1.61 22.57 -10.57
CA ALA A 46 -0.74 23.31 -9.66
C ALA A 46 -0.80 22.74 -8.24
N ASN A 47 -2.00 22.44 -7.74
CA ASN A 47 -2.20 21.82 -6.43
C ASN A 47 -1.58 20.42 -6.35
N LYS A 48 -1.71 19.59 -7.40
CA LYS A 48 -1.03 18.28 -7.49
C LYS A 48 0.48 18.47 -7.49
N ALA A 49 1.04 19.42 -8.24
CA ALA A 49 2.48 19.67 -8.30
C ALA A 49 3.05 20.14 -6.94
N GLN A 50 2.35 21.05 -6.26
CA GLN A 50 2.71 21.49 -4.91
C GLN A 50 2.65 20.33 -3.90
N MET A 51 1.60 19.50 -3.99
CA MET A 51 1.47 18.32 -3.15
C MET A 51 2.59 17.31 -3.42
N MET A 52 2.94 17.07 -4.69
CA MET A 52 4.05 16.19 -5.08
C MET A 52 5.38 16.65 -4.47
N GLU A 53 5.65 17.96 -4.47
CA GLU A 53 6.85 18.49 -3.81
C GLU A 53 6.79 18.33 -2.29
N ALA A 54 5.63 18.55 -1.68
CA ALA A 54 5.45 18.36 -0.25
C ALA A 54 5.66 16.90 0.19
N VAL A 55 5.08 15.93 -0.52
CA VAL A 55 5.22 14.50 -0.18
C VAL A 55 6.63 13.96 -0.44
N ARG A 56 7.34 14.51 -1.43
CA ARG A 56 8.77 14.17 -1.67
C ARG A 56 9.67 14.61 -0.54
N ARG A 57 9.37 15.74 0.11
CA ARG A 57 10.11 16.20 1.29
C ARG A 57 9.68 15.48 2.56
N ASN A 58 8.38 15.21 2.70
CA ASN A 58 7.80 14.53 3.85
C ASN A 58 6.54 13.77 3.42
N GLY A 59 6.61 12.43 3.34
CA GLY A 59 5.51 11.57 2.91
C GLY A 59 4.26 11.71 3.79
N MET A 60 4.41 12.12 5.05
CA MET A 60 3.28 12.41 5.94
C MET A 60 2.50 13.66 5.55
N ALA A 61 2.99 14.47 4.61
CA ALA A 61 2.24 15.59 4.03
C ALA A 61 0.94 15.13 3.36
N LEU A 62 0.86 13.85 2.95
CA LEU A 62 -0.35 13.24 2.39
C LEU A 62 -1.58 13.41 3.31
N GLN A 63 -1.40 13.49 4.63
CA GLN A 63 -2.49 13.71 5.59
C GLN A 63 -3.24 15.05 5.40
N ARG A 64 -2.58 16.02 4.76
CA ARG A 64 -3.15 17.36 4.49
C ARG A 64 -3.72 17.47 3.07
N ALA A 65 -3.60 16.42 2.26
CA ALA A 65 -4.08 16.41 0.89
C ALA A 65 -5.61 16.27 0.85
N THR A 66 -6.22 16.82 -0.21
CA THR A 66 -7.64 16.62 -0.49
C THR A 66 -7.94 15.16 -0.79
N ASP A 67 -9.21 14.76 -0.73
CA ASP A 67 -9.60 13.37 -1.00
C ASP A 67 -9.22 12.93 -2.43
N GLU A 68 -9.30 13.84 -3.41
CA GLU A 68 -8.88 13.55 -4.80
C GLU A 68 -7.39 13.17 -4.86
N LEU A 69 -6.53 13.92 -4.16
CA LEU A 69 -5.09 13.67 -4.13
C LEU A 69 -4.71 12.45 -3.25
N ARG A 70 -5.54 12.09 -2.27
CA ARG A 70 -5.36 10.87 -1.46
C ARG A 70 -5.80 9.59 -2.17
N ARG A 71 -6.55 9.71 -3.27
CA ARG A 71 -6.85 8.62 -4.21
C ARG A 71 -5.90 8.57 -5.40
N ASP A 72 -5.25 9.70 -5.71
CA ASP A 72 -4.30 9.79 -6.82
C ASP A 72 -3.10 8.87 -6.58
N LYS A 73 -2.97 7.89 -7.47
CA LYS A 73 -1.93 6.85 -7.38
C LYS A 73 -0.53 7.45 -7.34
N ASP A 74 -0.22 8.46 -8.15
CA ASP A 74 1.13 9.01 -8.25
C ASP A 74 1.52 9.75 -6.97
N VAL A 75 0.58 10.53 -6.41
CA VAL A 75 0.78 11.26 -5.16
C VAL A 75 0.97 10.30 -4.00
N VAL A 76 0.11 9.29 -3.90
CA VAL A 76 0.21 8.27 -2.85
C VAL A 76 1.51 7.46 -3.01
N LEU A 77 1.88 7.07 -4.23
CA LEU A 77 3.12 6.33 -4.49
C LEU A 77 4.35 7.16 -4.10
N ALA A 78 4.39 8.45 -4.43
CA ALA A 78 5.44 9.37 -4.01
C ALA A 78 5.51 9.51 -2.48
N ALA A 79 4.36 9.58 -1.81
CA ALA A 79 4.30 9.66 -0.35
C ALA A 79 4.80 8.38 0.33
N VAL A 80 4.38 7.19 -0.12
CA VAL A 80 4.76 5.92 0.51
C VAL A 80 6.19 5.50 0.20
N THR A 81 6.73 5.90 -0.95
CA THR A 81 8.15 5.71 -1.27
C THR A 81 9.05 6.58 -0.40
N GLN A 82 8.59 7.78 -0.01
CA GLN A 82 9.28 8.62 0.96
C GLN A 82 9.12 8.08 2.40
N ASN A 83 7.89 7.75 2.81
CA ASN A 83 7.55 7.19 4.12
C ASN A 83 6.45 6.13 4.00
N GLY A 84 6.78 4.85 4.21
CA GLY A 84 5.84 3.74 4.05
C GLY A 84 4.60 3.83 4.96
N LEU A 85 4.73 4.50 6.12
CA LEU A 85 3.61 4.72 7.03
C LEU A 85 2.62 5.77 6.53
N ALA A 86 2.99 6.58 5.52
CA ALA A 86 2.08 7.52 4.87
C ALA A 86 0.85 6.83 4.26
N LEU A 87 0.96 5.53 3.95
CA LEU A 87 -0.15 4.71 3.45
C LEU A 87 -1.40 4.81 4.33
N ARG A 88 -1.25 5.03 5.65
CA ARG A 88 -2.39 5.19 6.56
C ARG A 88 -3.34 6.33 6.17
N HIS A 89 -2.82 7.35 5.50
CA HIS A 89 -3.56 8.54 5.05
C HIS A 89 -4.13 8.42 3.64
N ALA A 90 -3.72 7.42 2.87
CA ALA A 90 -4.33 7.15 1.57
C ALA A 90 -5.80 6.71 1.73
N LEU A 91 -6.61 6.97 0.72
CA LEU A 91 -7.98 6.45 0.67
C LEU A 91 -7.99 4.99 0.20
N ASP A 92 -9.09 4.28 0.47
CA ASP A 92 -9.17 2.83 0.29
C ASP A 92 -8.86 2.43 -1.16
N GLU A 93 -9.29 3.20 -2.15
CA GLU A 93 -9.04 2.92 -3.56
C GLU A 93 -7.54 2.84 -3.90
N ALA A 94 -6.71 3.65 -3.24
CA ALA A 94 -5.25 3.60 -3.38
C ALA A 94 -4.62 2.48 -2.53
N LYS A 95 -5.19 2.19 -1.35
CA LYS A 95 -4.71 1.14 -0.44
C LYS A 95 -4.92 -0.28 -0.97
N HIS A 96 -5.90 -0.51 -1.84
CA HIS A 96 -6.11 -1.81 -2.50
C HIS A 96 -5.13 -2.08 -3.64
N GLN A 97 -4.35 -1.08 -4.08
CA GLN A 97 -3.41 -1.26 -5.17
C GLN A 97 -2.16 -1.98 -4.69
N LYS A 98 -1.94 -3.19 -5.21
CA LYS A 98 -0.77 -4.03 -4.88
C LYS A 98 0.57 -3.28 -5.07
N GLU A 99 0.69 -2.45 -6.10
CA GLU A 99 1.91 -1.64 -6.34
C GLU A 99 2.18 -0.62 -5.24
N VAL A 100 1.16 0.13 -4.83
CA VAL A 100 1.26 1.11 -3.72
C VAL A 100 1.62 0.38 -2.42
N MET A 101 0.97 -0.75 -2.17
CA MET A 101 1.24 -1.57 -1.00
C MET A 101 2.67 -2.11 -0.99
N LEU A 102 3.15 -2.65 -2.12
CA LEU A 102 4.53 -3.14 -2.26
C LEU A 102 5.54 -2.02 -2.05
N ALA A 103 5.30 -0.83 -2.59
CA ALA A 103 6.16 0.33 -2.34
C ALA A 103 6.19 0.70 -0.85
N ALA A 104 5.03 0.74 -0.21
CA ALA A 104 4.92 1.05 1.22
C ALA A 104 5.64 0.03 2.11
N VAL A 105 5.44 -1.28 1.89
CA VAL A 105 6.08 -2.33 2.73
C VAL A 105 7.58 -2.47 2.47
N ARG A 106 8.04 -2.18 1.25
CA ARG A 106 9.48 -2.11 0.95
C ARG A 106 10.16 -0.93 1.64
N GLN A 107 9.45 0.18 1.81
CA GLN A 107 9.94 1.31 2.60
C GLN A 107 9.89 0.99 4.09
N ASN A 108 8.75 0.48 4.60
CA ASN A 108 8.54 0.09 5.99
C ASN A 108 7.60 -1.11 6.08
N GLY A 109 8.11 -2.27 6.50
CA GLY A 109 7.37 -3.52 6.57
C GLY A 109 6.15 -3.45 7.50
N LEU A 110 6.15 -2.59 8.51
CA LEU A 110 4.99 -2.36 9.38
C LEU A 110 3.84 -1.64 8.67
N ALA A 111 4.07 -1.05 7.49
CA ALA A 111 3.01 -0.53 6.64
C ALA A 111 2.01 -1.61 6.22
N LEU A 112 2.37 -2.90 6.34
CA LEU A 112 1.47 -4.04 6.12
C LEU A 112 0.15 -3.92 6.89
N GLN A 113 0.15 -3.26 8.06
CA GLN A 113 -1.04 -3.06 8.88
C GLN A 113 -2.08 -2.12 8.25
N PHE A 114 -1.67 -1.26 7.31
CA PHE A 114 -2.53 -0.24 6.69
C PHE A 114 -3.07 -0.63 5.31
N GLY A 115 -2.70 -1.81 4.79
CA GLY A 115 -3.33 -2.34 3.59
C GLY A 115 -4.83 -2.52 3.83
N SER A 116 -5.65 -1.84 3.03
CA SER A 116 -7.10 -1.99 3.11
C SER A 116 -7.48 -3.38 2.62
N GLY A 117 -8.25 -4.08 3.45
CA GLY A 117 -8.76 -5.40 3.14
C GLY A 117 -7.89 -6.56 3.61
N ASP A 118 -8.55 -7.71 3.75
CA ASP A 118 -7.92 -8.97 4.08
C ASP A 118 -7.02 -9.50 2.96
N GLU A 119 -7.26 -9.06 1.72
CA GLU A 119 -6.64 -9.61 0.51
C GLU A 119 -5.14 -9.37 0.46
N LEU A 120 -4.68 -8.12 0.63
CA LEU A 120 -3.25 -7.79 0.58
C LEU A 120 -2.46 -8.36 1.77
N ARG A 121 -3.14 -8.61 2.91
CA ARG A 121 -2.55 -9.28 4.08
C ARG A 121 -2.54 -10.82 3.94
N ARG A 122 -3.17 -11.35 2.88
CA ARG A 122 -3.11 -12.75 2.42
C ARG A 122 -2.25 -12.92 1.18
N ASP A 123 -1.92 -11.84 0.48
CA ASP A 123 -1.03 -11.87 -0.67
C ASP A 123 0.40 -12.21 -0.20
N ARG A 124 0.87 -13.38 -0.65
CA ARG A 124 2.16 -13.94 -0.25
C ARG A 124 3.31 -13.01 -0.63
N ASP A 125 3.27 -12.37 -1.80
CA ASP A 125 4.37 -11.51 -2.27
C ASP A 125 4.48 -10.25 -1.42
N VAL A 126 3.33 -9.64 -1.11
CA VAL A 126 3.25 -8.45 -0.26
C VAL A 126 3.76 -8.76 1.14
N VAL A 127 3.29 -9.86 1.74
CA VAL A 127 3.72 -10.27 3.08
C VAL A 127 5.19 -10.66 3.10
N LEU A 128 5.67 -11.41 2.10
CA LEU A 128 7.10 -11.75 1.99
C LEU A 128 7.98 -10.50 1.87
N ALA A 129 7.56 -9.52 1.07
CA ALA A 129 8.27 -8.25 0.97
C ALA A 129 8.30 -7.52 2.32
N ALA A 130 7.16 -7.49 3.03
CA ALA A 130 7.05 -6.86 4.35
C ALA A 130 7.93 -7.53 5.41
N VAL A 131 7.92 -8.87 5.51
CA VAL A 131 8.72 -9.60 6.53
C VAL A 131 10.20 -9.58 6.23
N ARG A 132 10.60 -9.54 4.95
CA ARG A 132 12.00 -9.35 4.54
C ARG A 132 12.50 -7.96 4.90
N GLN A 133 11.63 -6.95 4.89
CA GLN A 133 11.97 -5.60 5.33
C GLN A 133 11.99 -5.51 6.86
N ASN A 134 10.98 -6.06 7.55
CA ASN A 134 10.86 -6.12 9.01
C ASN A 134 10.15 -7.41 9.43
N GLY A 135 10.86 -8.33 10.10
CA GLY A 135 10.35 -9.64 10.50
C GLY A 135 9.13 -9.57 11.43
N LEU A 136 8.99 -8.49 12.19
CA LEU A 136 7.81 -8.26 13.04
C LEU A 136 6.56 -7.91 12.24
N ALA A 137 6.68 -7.53 10.96
CA ALA A 137 5.54 -7.36 10.08
C ALA A 137 4.68 -8.62 9.96
N LEU A 138 5.24 -9.80 10.26
CA LEU A 138 4.51 -11.07 10.33
C LEU A 138 3.29 -10.99 11.25
N GLN A 139 3.32 -10.14 12.31
CA GLN A 139 2.17 -9.96 13.20
C GLN A 139 0.91 -9.50 12.45
N HIS A 140 1.08 -8.75 11.36
CA HIS A 140 0.00 -8.24 10.54
C HIS A 140 -0.40 -9.20 9.41
N ALA A 141 0.36 -10.25 9.12
CA ALA A 141 -0.06 -11.27 8.15
C ALA A 141 -1.28 -12.04 8.66
N LYS A 142 -2.05 -12.65 7.74
CA LYS A 142 -3.11 -13.59 8.11
C LYS A 142 -2.54 -14.93 8.57
N ASP A 143 -3.36 -15.67 9.32
CA ASP A 143 -2.96 -16.91 9.98
C ASP A 143 -2.45 -18.00 9.03
N ASN A 144 -2.96 -18.03 7.79
CA ASN A 144 -2.48 -18.93 6.75
C ASN A 144 -0.99 -18.67 6.44
N LEU A 145 -0.58 -17.40 6.30
CA LEU A 145 0.81 -17.02 6.04
C LEU A 145 1.69 -17.07 7.29
N LYS A 146 1.13 -16.89 8.49
CA LYS A 146 1.87 -17.14 9.75
C LYS A 146 2.23 -18.61 9.96
N ARG A 147 1.51 -19.53 9.32
CA ARG A 147 1.80 -20.98 9.32
C ARG A 147 2.66 -21.40 8.14
N ASP A 148 2.76 -20.56 7.11
CA ASP A 148 3.57 -20.82 5.94
C ASP A 148 5.06 -20.88 6.32
N LEU A 149 5.73 -21.91 5.81
CA LEU A 149 7.12 -22.19 6.15
C LEU A 149 8.05 -21.12 5.59
N GLU A 150 7.88 -20.72 4.32
CA GLU A 150 8.76 -19.73 3.70
C GLU A 150 8.60 -18.36 4.37
N THR A 151 7.37 -17.93 4.61
CA THR A 151 7.07 -16.65 5.24
C THR A 151 7.62 -16.60 6.67
N SER A 152 7.46 -17.69 7.43
CA SER A 152 7.99 -17.80 8.79
C SER A 152 9.51 -17.82 8.81
N LEU A 153 10.15 -18.58 7.91
CA LEU A 153 11.61 -18.61 7.77
C LEU A 153 12.17 -17.23 7.40
N ALA A 154 11.53 -16.52 6.47
CA ALA A 154 11.93 -15.17 6.09
C ALA A 154 11.83 -14.20 7.28
N ALA A 155 10.75 -14.28 8.05
CA ALA A 155 10.54 -13.43 9.22
C ALA A 155 11.59 -13.67 10.32
N VAL A 156 11.85 -14.94 10.70
CA VAL A 156 12.81 -15.25 11.77
C VAL A 156 14.26 -15.00 11.37
N ARG A 157 14.61 -15.14 10.09
CA ARG A 157 15.93 -14.76 9.57
C ARG A 157 16.14 -13.26 9.60
N GLN A 158 15.08 -12.47 9.41
CA GLN A 158 15.16 -11.01 9.54
C GLN A 158 15.20 -10.61 11.02
N ASN A 159 14.34 -11.18 11.86
CA ASN A 159 14.28 -10.95 13.30
C ASN A 159 13.87 -12.23 14.04
N GLY A 160 14.79 -12.84 14.80
CA GLY A 160 14.58 -14.10 15.51
C GLY A 160 13.46 -14.05 16.54
N MET A 161 13.13 -12.87 17.07
CA MET A 161 11.97 -12.68 17.95
C MET A 161 10.63 -12.84 17.22
N ALA A 162 10.61 -12.75 15.89
CA ALA A 162 9.42 -13.04 15.09
C ALA A 162 8.95 -14.50 15.21
N LEU A 163 9.74 -15.38 15.83
CA LEU A 163 9.33 -16.73 16.19
C LEU A 163 8.06 -16.74 17.06
N GLU A 164 7.92 -15.78 17.97
CA GLU A 164 6.70 -15.63 18.80
C GLU A 164 5.43 -15.42 17.94
N LEU A 165 5.60 -14.77 16.78
CA LEU A 165 4.50 -14.44 15.86
C LEU A 165 4.21 -15.55 14.86
N SER A 166 5.19 -16.43 14.60
CA SER A 166 5.03 -17.56 13.71
C SER A 166 4.16 -18.63 14.37
N LYS A 167 3.14 -19.08 13.65
CA LYS A 167 2.33 -20.24 14.03
C LYS A 167 2.85 -21.53 13.38
N CYS A 168 3.99 -21.46 12.68
CA CYS A 168 4.61 -22.59 11.99
C CYS A 168 5.40 -23.44 12.99
N ARG A 169 4.89 -24.64 13.29
CA ARG A 169 5.59 -25.62 14.12
C ARG A 169 6.60 -26.41 13.27
N ASN A 170 7.73 -25.79 12.95
CA ASN A 170 8.78 -26.41 12.14
C ASN A 170 10.16 -26.22 12.78
N ALA A 171 10.93 -27.31 12.88
CA ALA A 171 12.27 -27.33 13.45
C ALA A 171 13.22 -26.34 12.77
N GLN A 172 13.16 -26.20 11.44
CA GLN A 172 14.01 -25.26 10.70
C GLN A 172 13.73 -23.80 11.05
N VAL A 173 12.46 -23.45 11.30
CA VAL A 173 12.08 -22.09 11.72
C VAL A 173 12.65 -21.79 13.11
N VAL A 174 12.56 -22.76 14.01
CA VAL A 174 13.12 -22.63 15.37
C VAL A 174 14.65 -22.47 15.33
N LEU A 175 15.35 -23.35 14.62
CA LEU A 175 16.81 -23.29 14.50
C LEU A 175 17.25 -21.97 13.86
N ALA A 176 16.58 -21.54 12.78
CA ALA A 176 16.88 -20.26 12.14
C ALA A 176 16.62 -19.07 13.08
N ALA A 177 15.56 -19.11 13.89
CA ALA A 177 15.26 -18.06 14.86
C ALA A 177 16.32 -17.96 15.97
N VAL A 178 16.72 -19.10 16.55
CA VAL A 178 17.73 -19.15 17.62
C VAL A 178 19.11 -18.78 17.09
N ALA A 179 19.45 -19.21 15.87
CA ALA A 179 20.67 -18.81 15.18
C ALA A 179 20.73 -17.28 14.95
N GLN A 180 19.60 -16.64 14.63
CA GLN A 180 19.53 -15.19 14.46
C GLN A 180 19.56 -14.45 15.80
N ASN A 181 18.79 -14.92 16.78
CA ASN A 181 18.72 -14.37 18.12
C ASN A 181 18.52 -15.49 19.14
N ARG A 182 19.56 -15.79 19.93
CA ARG A 182 19.54 -16.83 20.96
C ARG A 182 18.41 -16.67 21.96
N GLN A 183 17.99 -15.43 22.24
CA GLN A 183 16.88 -15.16 23.14
C GLN A 183 15.53 -15.67 22.63
N ALA A 184 15.40 -15.96 21.33
CA ALA A 184 14.20 -16.53 20.72
C ALA A 184 13.87 -17.92 21.30
N ILE A 185 14.86 -18.62 21.90
CA ILE A 185 14.63 -19.92 22.52
C ILE A 185 13.54 -19.89 23.60
N ARG A 186 13.32 -18.74 24.25
CA ARG A 186 12.24 -18.56 25.24
C ARG A 186 10.84 -18.84 24.68
N PHE A 187 10.67 -18.69 23.36
CA PHE A 187 9.39 -18.91 22.67
C PHE A 187 9.25 -20.34 22.14
N VAL A 188 10.33 -21.11 22.15
CA VAL A 188 10.30 -22.53 21.80
C VAL A 188 9.79 -23.29 23.03
N SER A 189 8.48 -23.31 23.22
CA SER A 189 7.85 -24.11 24.28
C SER A 189 7.30 -25.41 23.70
N GLY A 190 7.59 -26.53 24.37
CA GLY A 190 7.01 -27.88 24.18
C GLY A 190 6.42 -28.20 22.80
N GLY A 191 7.22 -28.82 21.95
CA GLY A 191 6.87 -29.23 20.58
C GLY A 191 7.24 -30.69 20.26
N PRO A 192 6.79 -31.23 19.11
CA PRO A 192 7.05 -32.63 18.75
C PRO A 192 8.53 -32.95 18.50
N PHE A 193 9.33 -31.95 18.10
CA PHE A 193 10.74 -32.13 17.72
C PHE A 193 11.73 -32.13 18.90
N TRP A 194 11.30 -31.92 20.15
CA TRP A 194 12.18 -32.05 21.33
C TRP A 194 12.63 -33.48 21.62
N HIS A 195 12.07 -34.48 20.93
CA HIS A 195 12.50 -35.88 21.00
C HIS A 195 13.48 -36.24 19.87
N ASP A 196 13.72 -35.33 18.92
CA ASP A 196 14.65 -35.55 17.80
C ASP A 196 16.08 -35.20 18.23
N GLU A 197 16.94 -36.21 18.31
CA GLU A 197 18.34 -36.06 18.69
C GLU A 197 19.10 -35.10 17.77
N ARG A 198 18.81 -35.11 16.45
CA ARG A 198 19.51 -34.23 15.49
C ARG A 198 19.17 -32.78 15.77
N PHE A 199 17.87 -32.50 15.95
CA PHE A 199 17.40 -31.16 16.29
C PHE A 199 18.02 -30.66 17.59
N LEU A 200 18.05 -31.49 18.64
CA LEU A 200 18.62 -31.10 19.93
C LEU A 200 20.13 -30.80 19.82
N ARG A 201 20.88 -31.59 19.07
CA ARG A 201 22.31 -31.34 18.83
C ARG A 201 22.54 -30.00 18.14
N GLU A 202 21.84 -29.75 17.03
CA GLU A 202 21.93 -28.48 16.31
C GLU A 202 21.50 -27.29 17.19
N LEU A 203 20.44 -27.45 17.99
CA LEU A 203 19.97 -26.41 18.88
C LEU A 203 21.00 -26.08 19.97
N VAL A 204 21.64 -27.08 20.56
CA VAL A 204 22.70 -26.89 21.59
C VAL A 204 23.91 -26.17 21.01
N GLU A 205 24.29 -26.44 19.76
CA GLU A 205 25.40 -25.74 19.10
C GLU A 205 25.12 -24.24 18.85
N LEU A 206 23.85 -23.83 18.82
CA LEU A 206 23.44 -22.45 18.53
C LEU A 206 23.32 -21.53 19.76
N ILE A 207 23.19 -22.10 20.97
CA ILE A 207 22.98 -21.37 22.25
C ILE A 207 24.33 -21.05 22.90
#